data_AF-A0A1F7BCT7-F1
#
_entry.id   AF-A0A1F7BCT7-F1
#
_cell.length_a   1.000
_cell.length_b   1.000
_cell.length_c   1.000
_cell.angle_alpha   90.00
_cell.angle_beta   90.00
_cell.angle_gamma   90.00
#
_symmetry.space_group_name_H-M   'P 1'
#
loop_
_entity.id
_entity.type
_entity.pdbx_description
1 polymer ?
#
loop_
_entity_poly.entity_id
_entity_poly.type
_entity_poly.pdbx_seq_one_letter_code
_entity_poly.pdbx_strand_id
1 'polypeptide(L)'
;MPREARHTFIRQLRETTAYKGDVTVRSVVDETIGRIAGLPEQGTGELLRQEICTLRDLVMPLLQGTKAPKRRERKGEAINPKEAETIIGADHFFGAEAVRKAFPGVPLKPEQIPAIPFSREDLQRAKELGDSLRLRVNKAPGNGKLNMKRMQELLQPTFDQKNEGKVLYDTDWYESEDFFMEEPELCWVLTSDGIIPDSEDKDYLQQTEHIAEYLRDTVYQGRKIPQQYADAIKEVNSQKDEIRRLIDNGDWQEAAEKLANLKLNKITRRIPVEVLYDMLVTFQNGDKRHLEDFYDWTPVRSSDGGLVDVGRFAPDGVGVNDWRPNDSDGALGVVLARKF
;
A
#
# COMPACT_ATOMS: atom_id res chain seq x y z
N MET A 1 -25.38 22.76 -14.03
CA MET A 1 -24.67 21.46 -14.14
C MET A 1 -25.39 20.65 -15.21
N PRO A 2 -24.69 19.95 -16.13
CA PRO A 2 -25.35 19.06 -17.09
C PRO A 2 -26.20 18.00 -16.37
N ARG A 3 -27.34 17.62 -16.94
CA ARG A 3 -28.30 16.66 -16.36
C ARG A 3 -27.62 15.36 -15.88
N GLU A 4 -26.61 14.89 -16.61
CA GLU A 4 -25.82 13.70 -16.30
C GLU A 4 -24.98 13.83 -15.03
N ALA A 5 -24.38 14.99 -14.80
CA ALA A 5 -23.55 15.24 -13.63
C ALA A 5 -24.41 15.34 -12.35
N ARG A 6 -25.63 15.86 -12.47
CA ARG A 6 -26.63 15.86 -11.38
C ARG A 6 -27.11 14.45 -11.05
N HIS A 7 -27.38 13.61 -12.05
CA HIS A 7 -27.71 12.20 -11.82
C HIS A 7 -26.56 11.42 -11.16
N THR A 8 -25.32 11.67 -11.59
CA THR A 8 -24.12 11.04 -11.03
C THR A 8 -23.93 11.44 -9.56
N PHE A 9 -24.09 12.71 -9.23
CA PHE A 9 -24.00 13.23 -7.86
C PHE A 9 -25.06 12.60 -6.93
N ILE A 10 -26.32 12.56 -7.37
CA ILE A 10 -27.43 11.94 -6.61
C ILE A 10 -27.15 10.45 -6.38
N ARG A 11 -26.65 9.74 -7.39
CA ARG A 11 -26.27 8.33 -7.27
C ARG A 11 -25.17 8.14 -6.22
N GLN A 12 -24.10 8.93 -6.29
CA GLN A 12 -22.98 8.86 -5.35
C GLN A 12 -23.43 9.12 -3.90
N LEU A 13 -24.30 10.12 -3.67
CA LEU A 13 -24.86 10.41 -2.35
C LEU A 13 -25.62 9.20 -1.77
N ARG A 14 -26.46 8.55 -2.59
CA ARG A 14 -27.23 7.36 -2.19
C ARG A 14 -26.37 6.12 -1.98
N GLU A 15 -25.20 6.09 -2.60
CA GLU A 15 -24.25 5.00 -2.44
C GLU A 15 -23.42 5.10 -1.16
N THR A 16 -23.37 6.27 -0.52
CA THR A 16 -22.62 6.49 0.72
C THR A 16 -23.10 5.60 1.86
N THR A 17 -22.15 5.17 2.68
CA THR A 17 -22.42 4.33 3.85
C THR A 17 -23.31 5.04 4.87
N ALA A 18 -23.17 6.36 5.02
CA ALA A 18 -24.00 7.17 5.92
C ALA A 18 -25.48 7.18 5.49
N TYR A 19 -25.76 7.39 4.19
CA TYR A 19 -27.12 7.34 3.65
C TYR A 19 -27.77 5.96 3.82
N LYS A 20 -26.99 4.89 3.62
CA LYS A 20 -27.48 3.51 3.78
C LYS A 20 -27.64 3.10 5.24
N GLY A 21 -26.80 3.63 6.14
CA GLY A 21 -26.68 3.19 7.53
C GLY A 21 -27.51 3.97 8.55
N ASP A 22 -27.92 5.20 8.24
CA ASP A 22 -28.61 6.08 9.19
C ASP A 22 -29.90 6.66 8.58
N VAL A 23 -31.03 6.41 9.23
CA VAL A 23 -32.37 6.81 8.77
C VAL A 23 -32.54 8.34 8.79
N THR A 24 -31.93 9.02 9.76
CA THR A 24 -31.97 10.48 9.87
C THR A 24 -31.14 11.14 8.78
N VAL A 25 -29.92 10.62 8.53
CA VAL A 25 -29.09 11.08 7.39
C VAL A 25 -29.79 10.83 6.07
N ARG A 26 -30.42 9.65 5.89
CA ARG A 26 -31.18 9.32 4.68
C ARG A 26 -32.31 10.32 4.42
N SER A 27 -33.08 10.63 5.46
CA SER A 27 -34.19 11.60 5.38
C SER A 27 -33.70 12.97 4.90
N VAL A 28 -32.63 13.50 5.49
CA VAL A 28 -32.05 14.81 5.14
C VAL A 28 -31.52 14.82 3.70
N VAL A 29 -30.85 13.73 3.29
CA VAL A 29 -30.31 13.59 1.94
C VAL A 29 -31.44 13.48 0.91
N ASP A 30 -32.48 12.68 1.16
CA ASP A 30 -33.61 12.55 0.22
C ASP A 30 -34.42 13.85 0.09
N GLU A 31 -34.60 14.60 1.18
CA GLU A 31 -35.22 15.92 1.13
C GLU A 31 -34.41 16.90 0.27
N THR A 32 -33.09 16.91 0.42
CA THR A 32 -32.21 17.77 -0.37
C THR A 32 -32.14 17.32 -1.84
N ILE A 33 -32.18 16.01 -2.11
CA ILE A 33 -32.34 15.49 -3.47
C ILE A 33 -33.66 15.99 -4.08
N GLY A 34 -34.74 16.02 -3.31
CA GLY A 34 -36.03 16.58 -3.73
C GLY A 34 -35.96 18.07 -4.07
N ARG A 35 -35.27 18.88 -3.24
CA ARG A 35 -35.05 20.31 -3.54
C ARG A 35 -34.21 20.50 -4.79
N ILE A 36 -33.10 19.76 -4.91
CA ILE A 36 -32.27 19.76 -6.11
C ILE A 36 -33.09 19.30 -7.32
N ALA A 37 -34.01 18.33 -7.17
CA ALA A 37 -34.92 17.83 -8.21
C ALA A 37 -35.80 18.94 -8.81
N GLY A 38 -36.24 19.90 -7.99
CA GLY A 38 -37.12 21.02 -8.38
C GLY A 38 -36.41 22.26 -8.95
N LEU A 39 -35.08 22.30 -9.01
CA LEU A 39 -34.35 23.47 -9.51
C LEU A 39 -34.48 23.64 -11.05
N PRO A 40 -34.65 24.88 -11.55
CA PRO A 40 -34.76 25.15 -12.99
C PRO A 40 -33.50 24.80 -13.80
N GLU A 41 -33.63 24.56 -15.10
CA GLU A 41 -32.50 24.08 -15.91
C GLU A 41 -31.48 25.18 -16.30
N GLN A 42 -31.89 26.45 -16.29
CA GLN A 42 -31.03 27.60 -16.62
C GLN A 42 -30.70 28.44 -15.38
N GLY A 43 -29.43 28.82 -15.22
CA GLY A 43 -28.97 29.74 -14.16
C GLY A 43 -28.73 29.14 -12.75
N THR A 44 -28.74 27.81 -12.60
CA THR A 44 -28.81 27.15 -11.27
C THR A 44 -27.49 26.80 -10.59
N GLY A 45 -26.36 27.30 -11.07
CA GLY A 45 -25.05 27.02 -10.47
C GLY A 45 -24.93 27.49 -9.02
N GLU A 46 -25.53 28.63 -8.68
CA GLU A 46 -25.47 29.21 -7.34
C GLU A 46 -26.47 28.56 -6.37
N LEU A 47 -27.72 28.38 -6.82
CA LEU A 47 -28.75 27.66 -6.05
C LEU A 47 -28.35 26.21 -5.75
N LEU A 48 -27.73 25.52 -6.72
CA LEU A 48 -27.22 24.17 -6.50
C LEU A 48 -26.08 24.15 -5.47
N ARG A 49 -25.15 25.11 -5.54
CA ARG A 49 -24.08 25.24 -4.54
C ARG A 49 -24.65 25.50 -3.15
N GLN A 50 -25.67 26.34 -3.05
CA GLN A 50 -26.36 26.62 -1.80
C GLN A 50 -27.01 25.36 -1.22
N GLU A 51 -27.73 24.57 -2.02
CA GLU A 51 -28.32 23.29 -1.57
C GLU A 51 -27.25 22.27 -1.14
N ILE A 52 -26.11 22.19 -1.83
CA ILE A 52 -24.99 21.32 -1.45
C ILE A 52 -24.36 21.77 -0.14
N CYS A 53 -24.16 23.08 0.06
CA CYS A 53 -23.67 23.62 1.33
C CYS A 53 -24.65 23.35 2.47
N THR A 54 -25.95 23.57 2.26
CA THR A 54 -27.00 23.25 3.22
C THR A 54 -27.01 21.76 3.57
N LEU A 55 -26.87 20.87 2.58
CA LEU A 55 -26.78 19.43 2.81
C LEU A 55 -25.59 19.09 3.71
N ARG A 56 -24.41 19.66 3.41
CA ARG A 56 -23.21 19.46 4.21
C ARG A 56 -23.44 19.92 5.65
N ASP A 57 -23.97 21.12 5.84
CA ASP A 57 -24.14 21.70 7.17
C ASP A 57 -25.21 20.96 8.01
N LEU A 58 -26.20 20.33 7.36
CA LEU A 58 -27.19 19.47 8.03
C LEU A 58 -26.67 18.06 8.32
N VAL A 59 -25.85 17.49 7.43
CA VAL A 59 -25.35 16.10 7.58
C VAL A 59 -24.14 16.04 8.51
N MET A 60 -23.24 17.03 8.49
CA MET A 60 -22.00 16.99 9.29
C MET A 60 -22.25 16.83 10.81
N PRO A 61 -23.22 17.50 11.44
CA PRO A 61 -23.54 17.26 12.85
C PRO A 61 -24.12 15.87 13.13
N LEU A 62 -24.89 15.31 12.18
CA LEU A 62 -25.44 13.95 12.28
C LEU A 62 -24.32 12.88 12.17
N LEU A 63 -23.23 13.22 11.48
CA LEU A 63 -22.04 12.38 11.40
C LEU A 63 -21.17 12.42 12.66
N GLN A 64 -21.28 13.46 13.49
CA GLN A 64 -20.49 13.60 14.73
C GLN A 64 -20.95 12.69 15.89
N GLY A 65 -22.06 11.97 15.73
CA GLY A 65 -22.55 10.97 16.69
C GLY A 65 -22.67 9.54 16.13
N THR A 66 -22.47 9.35 14.82
CA THR A 66 -22.48 8.03 14.21
C THR A 66 -21.09 7.43 14.27
N LYS A 67 -20.91 6.42 15.14
CA LYS A 67 -19.73 5.53 15.04
C LYS A 67 -19.68 5.04 13.60
N ALA A 68 -18.59 5.34 12.89
CA ALA A 68 -18.33 4.76 11.58
C ALA A 68 -18.64 3.26 11.67
N PRO A 69 -19.58 2.73 10.86
CA PRO A 69 -19.86 1.31 10.92
C PRO A 69 -18.55 0.61 10.58
N LYS A 70 -18.10 -0.27 11.49
CA LYS A 70 -17.00 -1.19 11.22
C LYS A 70 -17.17 -1.70 9.80
N ARG A 71 -16.14 -1.49 8.97
CA ARG A 71 -15.99 -2.08 7.64
C ARG A 71 -16.58 -3.48 7.74
N ARG A 72 -17.66 -3.79 6.99
CA ARG A 72 -18.35 -5.10 7.07
C ARG A 72 -17.27 -6.17 7.00
N GLU A 73 -16.94 -6.75 8.15
CA GLU A 73 -16.08 -7.91 8.25
C GLU A 73 -16.72 -8.94 7.33
N ARG A 74 -15.93 -9.47 6.39
CA ARG A 74 -16.34 -10.68 5.69
C ARG A 74 -16.73 -11.66 6.80
N LYS A 75 -17.95 -12.21 6.74
CA LYS A 75 -18.42 -13.28 7.64
C LYS A 75 -17.65 -14.58 7.32
N GLY A 76 -16.35 -14.58 7.55
CA GLY A 76 -15.53 -15.75 7.87
C GLY A 76 -15.02 -15.53 9.29
N GLU A 77 -14.83 -16.61 10.06
CA GLU A 77 -14.18 -16.51 11.36
C GLU A 77 -12.86 -15.73 11.21
N ALA A 78 -12.68 -14.69 12.02
CA ALA A 78 -11.46 -13.91 11.99
C ALA A 78 -10.28 -14.83 12.32
N ILE A 79 -9.35 -14.99 11.38
CA ILE A 79 -8.19 -15.86 11.55
C ILE A 79 -7.29 -15.23 12.60
N ASN A 80 -7.04 -15.99 13.68
CA ASN A 80 -6.11 -15.55 14.71
C ASN A 80 -4.64 -15.81 14.26
N PRO A 81 -3.66 -15.11 14.85
CA PRO A 81 -2.25 -15.25 14.45
C PRO A 81 -1.69 -16.67 14.48
N LYS A 82 -2.07 -17.49 15.46
CA LYS A 82 -1.57 -18.87 15.61
C LYS A 82 -2.10 -19.79 14.51
N GLU A 83 -3.35 -19.60 14.13
CA GLU A 83 -3.94 -20.29 12.99
C GLU A 83 -3.27 -19.87 11.67
N ALA A 84 -3.03 -18.57 11.48
CA ALA A 84 -2.34 -18.07 10.29
C ALA A 84 -0.92 -18.64 10.16
N GLU A 85 -0.16 -18.65 11.26
CA GLU A 85 1.17 -19.28 11.35
C GLU A 85 1.12 -20.76 10.97
N THR A 86 0.11 -21.50 11.46
CA THR A 86 -0.06 -22.92 11.13
C THR A 86 -0.34 -23.14 9.64
N ILE A 87 -1.14 -22.25 9.02
CA ILE A 87 -1.46 -22.36 7.59
C ILE A 87 -0.22 -22.04 6.75
N ILE A 88 0.38 -20.87 6.94
CA ILE A 88 1.45 -20.35 6.09
C ILE A 88 2.80 -21.03 6.34
N GLY A 89 3.02 -21.53 7.56
CA GLY A 89 4.28 -22.12 7.99
C GLY A 89 5.13 -21.14 8.82
N ALA A 90 5.83 -21.66 9.82
CA ALA A 90 6.60 -20.84 10.77
C ALA A 90 7.69 -20.00 10.09
N ASP A 91 8.36 -20.55 9.06
CA ASP A 91 9.43 -19.86 8.34
C ASP A 91 8.92 -18.68 7.47
N HIS A 92 7.61 -18.63 7.19
CA HIS A 92 6.94 -17.60 6.39
C HIS A 92 6.01 -16.73 7.23
N PHE A 93 6.08 -16.81 8.57
CA PHE A 93 5.23 -16.05 9.48
C PHE A 93 6.05 -15.08 10.34
N PHE A 94 5.95 -13.79 10.04
CA PHE A 94 6.62 -12.72 10.77
C PHE A 94 5.63 -11.94 11.63
N GLY A 95 5.19 -12.56 12.73
CA GLY A 95 4.26 -11.97 13.69
C GLY A 95 4.94 -11.09 14.76
N ALA A 96 4.20 -10.79 15.83
CA ALA A 96 4.67 -9.89 16.90
C ALA A 96 5.99 -10.32 17.56
N GLU A 97 6.27 -11.63 17.67
CA GLU A 97 7.55 -12.10 18.20
C GLU A 97 8.71 -11.80 17.25
N ALA A 98 8.53 -12.01 15.94
CA ALA A 98 9.54 -11.69 14.95
C ALA A 98 9.87 -10.18 14.95
N VAL A 99 8.85 -9.34 15.10
CA VAL A 99 9.01 -7.89 15.25
C VAL A 99 9.77 -7.52 16.52
N ARG A 100 9.43 -8.14 17.67
CA ARG A 100 10.14 -7.90 18.95
C ARG A 100 11.60 -8.33 18.88
N LYS A 101 11.89 -9.44 18.20
CA LYS A 101 13.26 -9.92 17.97
C LYS A 101 14.04 -8.92 17.13
N ALA A 102 13.45 -8.44 16.04
CA ALA A 102 14.09 -7.52 15.12
C ALA A 102 14.29 -6.13 15.72
N PHE A 103 13.32 -5.63 16.50
CA PHE A 103 13.35 -4.30 17.10
C PHE A 103 13.05 -4.38 18.61
N PRO A 104 14.05 -4.70 19.44
CA PRO A 104 13.87 -4.78 20.89
C PRO A 104 13.30 -3.49 21.48
N GLY A 105 12.27 -3.60 22.32
CA GLY A 105 11.63 -2.47 22.99
C GLY A 105 10.54 -1.75 22.19
N VAL A 106 10.13 -2.25 21.02
CA VAL A 106 8.97 -1.72 20.30
C VAL A 106 7.69 -1.83 21.16
N PRO A 107 6.92 -0.73 21.33
CA PRO A 107 5.73 -0.71 22.18
C PRO A 107 4.52 -1.30 21.44
N LEU A 108 4.54 -2.61 21.18
CA LEU A 108 3.44 -3.32 20.52
C LEU A 108 2.63 -4.15 21.53
N LYS A 109 1.45 -3.66 21.89
CA LYS A 109 0.50 -4.40 22.75
C LYS A 109 -0.41 -5.30 21.93
N PRO A 110 -0.84 -6.47 22.43
CA PRO A 110 -1.72 -7.37 21.70
C PRO A 110 -3.01 -6.72 21.18
N GLU A 111 -3.58 -5.78 21.95
CA GLU A 111 -4.84 -5.10 21.61
C GLU A 111 -4.69 -4.08 20.47
N GLN A 112 -3.44 -3.69 20.15
CA GLN A 112 -3.14 -2.77 19.05
C GLN A 112 -2.88 -3.51 17.73
N ILE A 113 -2.66 -4.82 17.77
CA ILE A 113 -2.39 -5.61 16.57
C ILE A 113 -3.71 -5.71 15.78
N PRO A 114 -3.74 -5.27 14.51
CA PRO A 114 -4.94 -5.37 13.69
C PRO A 114 -5.31 -6.84 13.44
N ALA A 115 -6.59 -7.10 13.17
CA ALA A 115 -7.02 -8.41 12.71
C ALA A 115 -6.37 -8.75 11.36
N ILE A 116 -6.08 -10.03 11.12
CA ILE A 116 -5.52 -10.51 9.84
C ILE A 116 -6.59 -10.34 8.76
N PRO A 117 -6.36 -9.55 7.70
CA PRO A 117 -7.39 -9.23 6.71
C PRO A 117 -7.48 -10.26 5.57
N PHE A 118 -6.75 -11.36 5.67
CA PHE A 118 -6.66 -12.44 4.67
C PHE A 118 -7.56 -13.60 5.06
N SER A 119 -8.21 -14.24 4.08
CA SER A 119 -8.96 -15.48 4.34
C SER A 119 -8.02 -16.68 4.43
N ARG A 120 -8.56 -17.83 4.87
CA ARG A 120 -7.79 -19.07 4.96
C ARG A 120 -7.30 -19.50 3.58
N GLU A 121 -8.12 -19.31 2.56
CA GLU A 121 -7.78 -19.57 1.16
C GLU A 121 -6.68 -18.61 0.65
N ASP A 122 -6.66 -17.36 1.10
CA ASP A 122 -5.59 -16.41 0.76
C ASP A 122 -4.25 -16.85 1.37
N LEU A 123 -4.26 -17.31 2.63
CA LEU A 123 -3.07 -17.81 3.33
C LEU A 123 -2.57 -19.15 2.76
N GLN A 124 -3.49 -20.05 2.40
CA GLN A 124 -3.12 -21.31 1.73
C GLN A 124 -2.49 -21.05 0.36
N ARG A 125 -3.03 -20.10 -0.41
CA ARG A 125 -2.42 -19.70 -1.68
C ARG A 125 -1.07 -19.03 -1.49
N ALA A 126 -0.92 -18.18 -0.46
CA ALA A 126 0.36 -17.58 -0.12
C ALA A 126 1.43 -18.65 0.15
N LYS A 127 1.08 -19.68 0.94
CA LYS A 127 1.96 -20.83 1.19
C LYS A 127 2.41 -21.52 -0.10
N GLU A 128 1.48 -21.78 -1.02
CA GLU A 128 1.79 -22.42 -2.31
C GLU A 128 2.75 -21.61 -3.17
N LEU A 129 2.71 -20.28 -3.03
CA LEU A 129 3.58 -19.35 -3.75
C LEU A 129 4.91 -19.09 -3.03
N GLY A 130 5.07 -19.59 -1.80
CA GLY A 130 6.21 -19.24 -0.95
C GLY A 130 6.19 -17.79 -0.45
N ASP A 131 5.01 -17.17 -0.40
CA ASP A 131 4.83 -15.83 0.15
C ASP A 131 4.85 -15.87 1.69
N SER A 132 5.30 -14.78 2.29
CA SER A 132 5.30 -14.56 3.74
C SER A 132 4.18 -13.65 4.21
N LEU A 133 3.64 -13.93 5.40
CA LEU A 133 2.73 -13.06 6.14
C LEU A 133 3.52 -12.27 7.18
N ARG A 134 3.47 -10.94 7.08
CA ARG A 134 4.27 -10.03 7.90
C ARG A 134 3.40 -9.03 8.63
N LEU A 135 3.65 -8.87 9.93
CA LEU A 135 3.15 -7.76 10.72
C LEU A 135 4.15 -6.60 10.61
N ARG A 136 3.69 -5.44 10.13
CA ARG A 136 4.47 -4.20 10.15
C ARG A 136 4.01 -3.31 11.30
N VAL A 137 4.93 -2.52 11.85
CA VAL A 137 4.66 -1.61 12.97
C VAL A 137 5.24 -0.24 12.68
N ASN A 138 4.51 0.81 13.06
CA ASN A 138 4.88 2.19 12.76
C ASN A 138 5.65 2.87 13.89
N LYS A 139 5.68 2.30 15.11
CA LYS A 139 6.30 2.93 16.28
C LYS A 139 7.61 2.29 16.68
N ALA A 140 8.62 3.12 16.89
CA ALA A 140 9.91 2.75 17.46
C ALA A 140 9.87 2.72 19.00
N PRO A 141 10.89 2.12 19.66
CA PRO A 141 11.09 2.28 21.10
C PRO A 141 11.12 3.77 21.48
N GLY A 142 10.40 4.14 22.54
CA GLY A 142 10.21 5.54 22.96
C GLY A 142 9.06 6.29 22.26
N ASN A 143 8.20 5.59 21.51
CA ASN A 143 7.05 6.14 20.78
C ASN A 143 7.37 7.09 19.61
N GLY A 144 8.61 7.11 19.11
CA GLY A 144 8.95 7.78 17.86
C GLY A 144 8.45 7.01 16.63
N LYS A 145 8.51 7.64 15.45
CA LYS A 145 8.25 6.97 14.17
C LYS A 145 9.32 5.90 13.89
N LEU A 146 8.93 4.72 13.43
CA LEU A 146 9.88 3.69 12.98
C LEU A 146 10.21 3.90 11.50
N ASN A 147 10.94 4.99 11.23
CA ASN A 147 11.44 5.32 9.90
C ASN A 147 12.80 4.70 9.59
N MET A 148 13.31 4.85 8.36
CA MET A 148 14.57 4.23 7.93
C MET A 148 15.76 4.68 8.78
N LYS A 149 15.86 6.00 9.04
CA LYS A 149 16.86 6.57 9.95
C LYS A 149 16.80 5.90 11.32
N ARG A 150 15.60 5.77 11.87
CA ARG A 150 15.41 5.21 13.21
C ARG A 150 15.76 3.73 13.25
N MET A 151 15.45 2.96 12.21
CA MET A 151 15.87 1.56 12.12
C MET A 151 17.40 1.43 12.10
N GLN A 152 18.09 2.27 11.34
CA GLN A 152 19.56 2.32 11.34
C GLN A 152 20.12 2.65 12.72
N GLU A 153 19.65 3.72 13.37
CA GLU A 153 20.08 4.10 14.72
C GLU A 153 19.88 2.99 15.75
N LEU A 154 18.78 2.24 15.65
CA LEU A 154 18.47 1.15 16.57
C LEU A 154 19.34 -0.09 16.36
N LEU A 155 19.66 -0.42 15.11
CA LEU A 155 20.27 -1.71 14.77
C LEU A 155 21.77 -1.64 14.51
N GLN A 156 22.31 -0.50 14.06
CA GLN A 156 23.72 -0.39 13.71
C GLN A 156 24.67 -0.81 14.85
N PRO A 157 24.44 -0.44 16.14
CA PRO A 157 25.29 -0.92 17.23
C PRO A 157 25.33 -2.44 17.38
N THR A 158 24.20 -3.11 17.10
CA THR A 158 24.12 -4.58 17.15
C THR A 158 24.84 -5.20 15.95
N PHE A 159 24.68 -4.61 14.76
CA PHE A 159 25.39 -5.04 13.56
C PHE A 159 26.91 -4.92 13.73
N ASP A 160 27.38 -3.80 14.30
CA ASP A 160 28.81 -3.58 14.59
C ASP A 160 29.33 -4.61 15.58
N GLN A 161 28.60 -4.86 16.68
CA GLN A 161 28.99 -5.83 17.69
C GLN A 161 29.12 -7.25 17.15
N LYS A 162 28.23 -7.64 16.23
CA LYS A 162 28.18 -8.98 15.64
C LYS A 162 28.98 -9.09 14.33
N ASN A 163 29.60 -8.01 13.87
CA ASN A 163 30.28 -7.94 12.58
C ASN A 163 29.35 -8.31 11.39
N GLU A 164 28.10 -7.85 11.45
CA GLU A 164 27.05 -8.05 10.42
C GLU A 164 27.08 -6.96 9.34
N GLY A 165 28.01 -6.01 9.40
CA GLY A 165 28.17 -4.95 8.41
C GLY A 165 27.32 -3.71 8.70
N LYS A 166 26.82 -3.05 7.66
CA LYS A 166 25.96 -1.86 7.80
C LYS A 166 24.47 -2.21 7.65
N VAL A 167 23.62 -1.38 8.23
CA VAL A 167 22.16 -1.42 8.01
C VAL A 167 21.79 -0.77 6.68
N LEU A 168 22.31 0.43 6.41
CA LEU A 168 22.10 1.19 5.18
C LEU A 168 23.44 1.54 4.55
N TYR A 169 23.47 1.50 3.22
CA TYR A 169 24.58 1.95 2.41
C TYR A 169 24.38 3.44 2.03
N ASP A 170 25.42 4.24 2.24
CA ASP A 170 25.57 5.64 1.75
C ASP A 170 24.29 6.50 1.75
N THR A 171 23.94 7.05 2.92
CA THR A 171 22.70 7.81 3.12
C THR A 171 22.73 9.25 2.58
N ASP A 172 23.89 9.76 2.17
CA ASP A 172 24.13 11.20 1.96
C ASP A 172 23.18 11.82 0.93
N TRP A 173 22.77 11.07 -0.10
CA TRP A 173 21.90 11.61 -1.15
C TRP A 173 20.42 11.66 -0.76
N TYR A 174 19.96 10.80 0.16
CA TYR A 174 18.54 10.66 0.52
C TYR A 174 18.22 10.97 1.98
N GLU A 175 19.20 11.38 2.78
CA GLU A 175 18.97 11.68 4.20
C GLU A 175 17.97 12.83 4.44
N SER A 176 17.77 13.69 3.43
CA SER A 176 16.79 14.78 3.43
C SER A 176 15.47 14.45 2.72
N GLU A 177 15.34 13.28 2.11
CA GLU A 177 14.13 12.87 1.39
C GLU A 177 13.00 12.51 2.36
N ASP A 178 11.75 12.84 1.98
CA ASP A 178 10.59 12.58 2.83
C ASP A 178 10.45 11.08 3.16
N PHE A 179 10.69 10.21 2.17
CA PHE A 179 10.56 8.76 2.33
C PHE A 179 11.54 8.16 3.35
N PHE A 180 12.66 8.84 3.63
CA PHE A 180 13.62 8.40 4.65
C PHE A 180 13.08 8.62 6.07
N MET A 181 12.16 9.58 6.21
CA MET A 181 11.53 9.99 7.47
C MET A 181 10.11 9.42 7.67
N GLU A 182 9.52 8.83 6.64
CA GLU A 182 8.24 8.13 6.68
C GLU A 182 8.25 6.87 7.56
N GLU A 183 7.07 6.48 8.05
CA GLU A 183 6.88 5.25 8.83
C GLU A 183 6.03 4.25 8.04
N PRO A 184 6.24 2.94 8.22
CA PRO A 184 5.37 1.94 7.61
C PRO A 184 3.97 2.01 8.24
N GLU A 185 2.97 1.42 7.60
CA GLU A 185 1.65 1.27 8.22
C GLU A 185 1.66 0.13 9.26
N LEU A 186 0.90 0.28 10.36
CA LEU A 186 0.61 -0.82 11.26
C LEU A 186 -0.42 -1.76 10.62
N CYS A 187 0.04 -2.80 9.94
CA CYS A 187 -0.83 -3.70 9.19
C CYS A 187 -0.25 -5.12 9.05
N TRP A 188 -1.11 -6.05 8.63
CA TRP A 188 -0.70 -7.33 8.10
C TRP A 188 -0.59 -7.25 6.58
N VAL A 189 0.49 -7.80 6.02
CA VAL A 189 0.76 -7.83 4.58
C VAL A 189 1.21 -9.22 4.15
N LEU A 190 0.80 -9.66 2.97
CA LEU A 190 1.41 -10.80 2.29
C LEU A 190 2.45 -10.27 1.30
N THR A 191 3.67 -10.80 1.35
CA THR A 191 4.76 -10.42 0.43
C THR A 191 5.35 -11.64 -0.23
N SER A 192 5.74 -11.57 -1.50
CA SER A 192 6.61 -12.59 -2.08
C SER A 192 7.98 -12.61 -1.37
N ASP A 193 8.60 -13.79 -1.24
CA ASP A 193 9.90 -13.96 -0.56
C ASP A 193 11.12 -13.65 -1.45
N GLY A 194 10.86 -13.12 -2.64
CA GLY A 194 11.79 -12.48 -3.54
C GLY A 194 11.01 -11.64 -4.54
N ILE A 195 11.69 -11.19 -5.58
CA ILE A 195 11.01 -10.59 -6.73
C ILE A 195 10.12 -11.64 -7.41
N ILE A 196 8.96 -11.23 -7.93
CA ILE A 196 8.08 -12.15 -8.63
C ILE A 196 8.75 -12.63 -9.93
N PRO A 197 8.55 -13.88 -10.34
CA PRO A 197 9.21 -14.43 -11.54
C PRO A 197 8.98 -13.56 -12.77
N ASP A 198 10.00 -13.41 -13.59
CA ASP A 198 9.98 -12.63 -14.83
C ASP A 198 9.63 -11.14 -14.62
N SER A 199 9.97 -10.55 -13.48
CA SER A 199 9.79 -9.10 -13.26
C SER A 199 11.02 -8.26 -13.57
N GLU A 200 12.17 -8.91 -13.73
CA GLU A 200 13.44 -8.35 -14.15
C GLU A 200 13.41 -7.93 -15.63
N ASP A 201 14.43 -7.19 -16.05
CA ASP A 201 14.64 -6.76 -17.44
C ASP A 201 13.40 -6.05 -18.02
N LYS A 202 12.68 -5.33 -17.15
CA LYS A 202 11.46 -4.59 -17.47
C LYS A 202 11.56 -3.17 -16.96
N ASP A 203 11.01 -2.26 -17.74
CA ASP A 203 10.78 -0.90 -17.27
C ASP A 203 9.62 -0.85 -16.26
N TYR A 204 9.43 0.29 -15.60
CA TYR A 204 8.48 0.39 -14.50
C TYR A 204 7.04 0.08 -14.94
N LEU A 205 6.64 0.55 -16.13
CA LEU A 205 5.29 0.32 -16.66
C LEU A 205 5.10 -1.16 -17.01
N GLN A 206 6.09 -1.79 -17.63
CA GLN A 206 6.08 -3.23 -17.91
C GLN A 206 5.98 -4.06 -16.64
N GLN A 207 6.71 -3.71 -15.58
CA GLN A 207 6.55 -4.35 -14.27
C GLN A 207 5.14 -4.11 -13.70
N THR A 208 4.57 -2.91 -13.83
CA THR A 208 3.20 -2.64 -13.38
C THR A 208 2.16 -3.49 -14.14
N GLU A 209 2.32 -3.67 -15.44
CA GLU A 209 1.50 -4.60 -16.23
C GLU A 209 1.70 -6.04 -15.76
N HIS A 210 2.95 -6.46 -15.52
CA HIS A 210 3.28 -7.79 -15.02
C HIS A 210 2.66 -8.09 -13.65
N ILE A 211 2.62 -7.11 -12.73
CA ILE A 211 1.90 -7.24 -11.46
C ILE A 211 0.42 -7.53 -11.69
N ALA A 212 -0.22 -6.85 -12.64
CA ALA A 212 -1.63 -7.06 -12.97
C ALA A 212 -1.89 -8.48 -13.50
N GLU A 213 -0.97 -8.99 -14.34
CA GLU A 213 -1.02 -10.35 -14.88
C GLU A 213 -0.79 -11.39 -13.78
N TYR A 214 0.27 -11.24 -12.97
CA TYR A 214 0.59 -12.14 -11.87
C TYR A 214 -0.55 -12.22 -10.84
N LEU A 215 -1.20 -11.10 -10.53
CA LEU A 215 -2.38 -11.11 -9.66
C LEU A 215 -3.53 -11.93 -10.24
N ARG A 216 -3.80 -11.81 -11.54
CA ARG A 216 -4.92 -12.47 -12.22
C ARG A 216 -4.65 -13.96 -12.44
N ASP A 217 -3.48 -14.28 -12.98
CA ASP A 217 -3.17 -15.58 -13.54
C ASP A 217 -2.49 -16.51 -12.55
N THR A 218 -1.86 -15.94 -11.51
CA THR A 218 -1.15 -16.71 -10.47
C THR A 218 -1.81 -16.54 -9.11
N VAL A 219 -1.93 -15.32 -8.56
CA VAL A 219 -2.43 -15.14 -7.18
C VAL A 219 -3.90 -15.52 -7.03
N TYR A 220 -4.75 -15.07 -7.95
CA TYR A 220 -6.19 -15.33 -7.94
C TYR A 220 -6.63 -16.26 -9.07
N GLN A 221 -5.74 -17.14 -9.53
CA GLN A 221 -6.04 -18.11 -10.57
C GLN A 221 -7.33 -18.89 -10.25
N GLY A 222 -8.28 -18.90 -11.19
CA GLY A 222 -9.56 -19.59 -11.02
C GLY A 222 -10.48 -18.98 -9.94
N ARG A 223 -10.15 -17.80 -9.41
CA ARG A 223 -10.91 -17.10 -8.38
C ARG A 223 -11.29 -15.70 -8.83
N LYS A 224 -12.33 -15.14 -8.20
CA LYS A 224 -12.67 -13.73 -8.38
C LYS A 224 -11.61 -12.86 -7.71
N ILE A 225 -10.94 -12.02 -8.50
CA ILE A 225 -10.02 -10.99 -8.00
C ILE A 225 -10.80 -10.02 -7.09
N PRO A 226 -10.27 -9.66 -5.91
CA PRO A 226 -10.88 -8.63 -5.05
C PRO A 226 -11.08 -7.31 -5.79
N GLN A 227 -12.20 -6.63 -5.53
CA GLN A 227 -12.63 -5.45 -6.28
C GLN A 227 -11.55 -4.35 -6.35
N GLN A 228 -10.81 -4.13 -5.25
CA GLN A 228 -9.74 -3.12 -5.21
C GLN A 228 -8.65 -3.36 -6.27
N TYR A 229 -8.26 -4.61 -6.49
CA TYR A 229 -7.26 -4.96 -7.50
C TYR A 229 -7.88 -4.92 -8.90
N ALA A 230 -9.13 -5.38 -9.06
CA ALA A 230 -9.81 -5.29 -10.35
C ALA A 230 -9.98 -3.83 -10.83
N ASP A 231 -10.34 -2.91 -9.92
CA ASP A 231 -10.47 -1.48 -10.22
C ASP A 231 -9.10 -0.85 -10.53
N ALA A 232 -8.06 -1.22 -9.78
CA ALA A 232 -6.70 -0.74 -10.02
C ALA A 232 -6.12 -1.24 -11.36
N ILE A 233 -6.34 -2.51 -11.71
CA ILE A 233 -5.93 -3.08 -13.00
C ILE A 233 -6.66 -2.39 -14.16
N LYS A 234 -7.96 -2.08 -13.98
CA LYS A 234 -8.71 -1.31 -14.98
C LYS A 234 -8.13 0.09 -15.18
N GLU A 235 -7.71 0.75 -14.10
CA GLU A 235 -7.04 2.05 -14.17
C GLU A 235 -5.73 1.98 -14.97
N VAL A 236 -4.87 0.99 -14.68
CA VAL A 236 -3.62 0.76 -15.44
C VAL A 236 -3.92 0.59 -16.94
N ASN A 237 -4.85 -0.29 -17.29
CA ASN A 237 -5.22 -0.52 -18.69
C ASN A 237 -5.76 0.72 -19.40
N SER A 238 -6.39 1.65 -18.67
CA SER A 238 -6.91 2.89 -19.26
C SER A 238 -5.85 3.98 -19.46
N GLN A 239 -4.74 3.92 -18.72
CA GLN A 239 -3.70 4.97 -18.72
C GLN A 239 -2.38 4.53 -19.38
N LYS A 240 -2.15 3.23 -19.55
CA LYS A 240 -0.84 2.70 -20.00
C LYS A 240 -0.35 3.26 -21.33
N ASP A 241 -1.22 3.47 -22.31
CA ASP A 241 -0.84 4.01 -23.62
C ASP A 241 -0.44 5.50 -23.55
N GLU A 242 -1.02 6.26 -22.62
CA GLU A 242 -0.61 7.63 -22.35
C GLU A 242 0.73 7.67 -21.62
N ILE A 243 0.88 6.85 -20.58
CA ILE A 243 2.13 6.75 -19.82
C ILE A 243 3.27 6.31 -20.72
N ARG A 244 3.05 5.30 -21.58
CA ARG A 244 4.05 4.85 -22.56
C ARG A 244 4.49 5.97 -23.48
N ARG A 245 3.55 6.77 -24.01
CA ARG A 245 3.89 7.93 -24.85
C ARG A 245 4.74 8.98 -24.11
N LEU A 246 4.45 9.24 -22.83
CA LEU A 246 5.26 10.17 -22.03
C LEU A 246 6.69 9.64 -21.84
N ILE A 247 6.83 8.34 -21.57
CA ILE A 247 8.14 7.67 -21.51
C ILE A 247 8.88 7.84 -22.83
N ASP A 248 8.26 7.47 -23.95
CA ASP A 248 8.89 7.43 -25.27
C ASP A 248 9.28 8.82 -25.79
N ASN A 249 8.53 9.86 -25.40
CA ASN A 249 8.82 11.25 -25.79
C ASN A 249 9.82 11.96 -24.87
N GLY A 250 10.28 11.30 -23.80
CA GLY A 250 11.24 11.86 -22.84
C GLY A 250 10.62 12.69 -21.71
N ASP A 251 9.28 12.73 -21.60
CA ASP A 251 8.53 13.36 -20.50
C ASP A 251 8.50 12.44 -19.25
N TRP A 252 9.67 11.89 -18.91
CA TRP A 252 9.80 10.79 -17.95
C TRP A 252 9.40 11.19 -16.52
N GLN A 253 9.54 12.47 -16.13
CA GLN A 253 9.11 12.94 -14.80
C GLN A 253 7.58 12.90 -14.65
N GLU A 254 6.84 13.29 -15.69
CA GLU A 254 5.37 13.18 -15.69
C GLU A 254 4.93 11.71 -15.74
N ALA A 255 5.62 10.88 -16.53
CA ALA A 255 5.39 9.45 -16.53
C ALA A 255 5.61 8.83 -15.14
N ALA A 256 6.72 9.16 -14.48
CA ALA A 256 7.03 8.71 -13.12
C ALA A 256 5.96 9.14 -12.12
N GLU A 257 5.46 10.38 -12.22
CA GLU A 257 4.36 10.86 -11.38
C GLU A 257 3.08 10.05 -11.56
N LYS A 258 2.67 9.81 -12.82
CA LYS A 258 1.48 9.01 -13.12
C LYS A 258 1.65 7.59 -12.61
N LEU A 259 2.81 6.97 -12.87
CA LEU A 259 3.15 5.61 -12.44
C LEU A 259 3.14 5.45 -10.91
N ALA A 260 3.78 6.35 -10.17
CA ALA A 260 3.76 6.39 -8.70
C ALA A 260 2.32 6.51 -8.15
N ASN A 261 1.45 7.21 -8.89
CA ASN A 261 0.08 7.47 -8.47
C ASN A 261 -0.95 6.41 -8.86
N LEU A 262 -0.61 5.46 -9.73
CA LEU A 262 -1.48 4.33 -10.07
C LEU A 262 -1.86 3.56 -8.80
N LYS A 263 -3.15 3.28 -8.62
CA LYS A 263 -3.64 2.55 -7.44
C LYS A 263 -3.00 1.20 -7.33
N LEU A 264 -2.73 0.54 -8.46
CA LEU A 264 -2.11 -0.79 -8.46
C LEU A 264 -0.76 -0.71 -7.76
N ASN A 265 0.11 0.22 -8.17
CA ASN A 265 1.43 0.40 -7.56
C ASN A 265 1.33 0.75 -6.06
N LYS A 266 0.40 1.63 -5.66
CA LYS A 266 0.21 2.00 -4.25
C LYS A 266 -0.21 0.85 -3.35
N ILE A 267 -0.99 -0.12 -3.87
CA ILE A 267 -1.49 -1.24 -3.06
C ILE A 267 -0.68 -2.53 -3.23
N THR A 268 0.23 -2.57 -4.21
CA THR A 268 1.01 -3.77 -4.54
C THR A 268 2.51 -3.64 -4.39
N ARG A 269 3.05 -2.41 -4.39
CA ARG A 269 4.47 -2.16 -4.13
C ARG A 269 4.66 -1.70 -2.70
N ARG A 270 5.83 -2.02 -2.15
CA ARG A 270 6.27 -1.55 -0.84
C ARG A 270 6.85 -0.15 -1.00
N ILE A 271 6.65 0.73 -0.01
CA ILE A 271 7.39 2.00 0.07
C ILE A 271 8.80 1.75 0.64
N PRO A 272 9.78 2.66 0.46
CA PRO A 272 11.17 2.42 0.85
C PRO A 272 11.36 1.93 2.30
N VAL A 273 10.69 2.57 3.26
CA VAL A 273 10.74 2.17 4.68
C VAL A 273 10.19 0.75 4.93
N GLU A 274 9.20 0.32 4.15
CA GLU A 274 8.65 -1.03 4.26
C GLU A 274 9.57 -2.09 3.68
N VAL A 275 10.31 -1.77 2.61
CA VAL A 275 11.32 -2.68 2.04
C VAL A 275 12.42 -2.92 3.07
N LEU A 276 12.99 -1.85 3.63
CA LEU A 276 14.02 -1.95 4.67
C LEU A 276 13.49 -2.70 5.90
N TYR A 277 12.27 -2.39 6.35
CA TYR A 277 11.64 -3.08 7.48
C TYR A 277 11.59 -4.59 7.26
N ASP A 278 11.05 -5.03 6.12
CA ASP A 278 10.88 -6.45 5.83
C ASP A 278 12.24 -7.17 5.76
N MET A 279 13.27 -6.54 5.18
CA MET A 279 14.63 -7.08 5.12
C MET A 279 15.23 -7.27 6.51
N LEU A 280 15.15 -6.25 7.37
CA LEU A 280 15.71 -6.28 8.72
C LEU A 280 14.99 -7.29 9.61
N VAL A 281 13.66 -7.36 9.51
CA VAL A 281 12.89 -8.39 10.23
C VAL A 281 13.28 -9.79 9.75
N THR A 282 13.42 -9.99 8.44
CA THR A 282 13.85 -11.29 7.89
C THR A 282 15.24 -11.68 8.40
N PHE A 283 16.20 -10.76 8.28
CA PHE A 283 17.58 -10.99 8.67
C PHE A 283 17.71 -11.30 10.16
N GLN A 284 17.09 -10.50 11.04
CA GLN A 284 17.14 -10.76 12.48
C GLN A 284 16.44 -12.06 12.90
N ASN A 285 15.58 -12.63 12.04
CA ASN A 285 14.85 -13.87 12.32
C ASN A 285 15.47 -15.14 11.71
N GLY A 286 16.42 -15.04 10.78
CA GLY A 286 17.02 -16.21 10.16
C GLY A 286 18.36 -15.98 9.43
N ASP A 287 19.05 -14.87 9.70
CA ASP A 287 20.34 -14.47 9.12
C ASP A 287 20.38 -14.46 7.58
N LYS A 288 19.21 -14.35 6.94
CA LYS A 288 19.07 -14.29 5.49
C LYS A 288 19.00 -12.85 5.01
N ARG A 289 19.96 -12.45 4.17
CA ARG A 289 19.93 -11.17 3.45
C ARG A 289 18.96 -11.26 2.29
N HIS A 290 17.71 -10.90 2.55
CA HIS A 290 16.66 -10.90 1.54
C HIS A 290 16.93 -9.80 0.50
N LEU A 291 16.84 -10.15 -0.79
CA LEU A 291 17.23 -9.33 -1.95
C LEU A 291 18.71 -8.89 -1.94
N GLU A 292 19.64 -9.81 -1.64
CA GLU A 292 21.09 -9.53 -1.68
C GLU A 292 21.56 -9.09 -3.09
N ASP A 293 20.99 -9.67 -4.15
CA ASP A 293 21.36 -9.40 -5.55
C ASP A 293 20.34 -8.56 -6.32
N PHE A 294 19.26 -8.11 -5.67
CA PHE A 294 18.11 -7.50 -6.36
C PHE A 294 17.64 -6.20 -5.71
N TYR A 295 17.02 -5.35 -6.52
CA TYR A 295 16.31 -4.15 -6.10
C TYR A 295 14.80 -4.30 -6.27
N ASP A 296 14.05 -3.83 -5.28
CA ASP A 296 12.59 -3.75 -5.32
C ASP A 296 12.17 -2.32 -5.65
N TRP A 297 11.58 -2.13 -6.83
CA TRP A 297 11.15 -0.81 -7.27
C TRP A 297 9.87 -0.37 -6.55
N THR A 298 9.92 0.76 -5.85
CA THR A 298 8.84 1.27 -4.99
C THR A 298 7.91 2.24 -5.74
N PRO A 299 6.72 2.57 -5.20
CA PRO A 299 5.82 3.56 -5.82
C PRO A 299 6.16 5.01 -5.41
N VAL A 300 7.33 5.24 -4.83
CA VAL A 300 7.74 6.54 -4.28
C VAL A 300 8.70 7.22 -5.24
N ARG A 301 8.61 8.54 -5.32
CA ARG A 301 9.53 9.36 -6.12
C ARG A 301 10.52 10.09 -5.22
N SER A 302 11.77 10.22 -5.68
CA SER A 302 12.74 11.16 -5.14
C SER A 302 12.32 12.60 -5.45
N SER A 303 12.94 13.58 -4.78
CA SER A 303 12.73 15.00 -5.07
C SER A 303 13.11 15.40 -6.51
N ASP A 304 14.08 14.71 -7.12
CA ASP A 304 14.47 14.88 -8.53
C ASP A 304 13.50 14.19 -9.51
N GLY A 305 12.56 13.42 -8.97
CA GLY A 305 11.43 12.83 -9.68
C GLY A 305 11.65 11.41 -10.19
N GLY A 306 12.81 10.80 -9.93
CA GLY A 306 13.09 9.39 -10.16
C GLY A 306 12.25 8.49 -9.27
N LEU A 307 12.03 7.25 -9.68
CA LEU A 307 11.30 6.25 -8.89
C LEU A 307 12.29 5.48 -8.02
N VAL A 308 12.05 5.48 -6.71
CA VAL A 308 13.00 4.95 -5.71
C VAL A 308 12.94 3.43 -5.69
N ASP A 309 14.10 2.78 -5.70
CA ASP A 309 14.27 1.35 -5.46
C ASP A 309 15.12 1.10 -4.22
N VAL A 310 14.83 -0.01 -3.53
CA VAL A 310 15.52 -0.40 -2.30
C VAL A 310 15.88 -1.87 -2.39
N GLY A 311 17.12 -2.21 -2.06
CA GLY A 311 17.59 -3.58 -2.28
C GLY A 311 19.04 -3.80 -2.00
N ARG A 312 19.58 -4.83 -2.66
CA ARG A 312 20.99 -5.21 -2.62
C ARG A 312 21.52 -5.27 -1.19
N PHE A 313 20.83 -6.03 -0.35
CA PHE A 313 21.21 -6.11 1.06
C PHE A 313 22.48 -6.94 1.21
N ALA A 314 23.64 -6.28 1.25
CA ALA A 314 24.95 -6.90 1.37
C ALA A 314 25.66 -6.40 2.65
N PRO A 315 26.88 -6.87 2.99
CA PRO A 315 27.59 -6.41 4.19
C PRO A 315 27.88 -4.90 4.25
N ASP A 316 27.88 -4.21 3.12
CA ASP A 316 28.00 -2.77 3.01
C ASP A 316 26.68 -2.01 3.27
N GLY A 317 25.57 -2.72 3.44
CA GLY A 317 24.26 -2.18 3.81
C GLY A 317 23.19 -2.39 2.74
N VAL A 318 21.95 -2.03 3.06
CA VAL A 318 20.88 -1.97 2.06
C VAL A 318 21.08 -0.72 1.21
N GLY A 319 21.11 -0.88 -0.11
CA GLY A 319 21.21 0.19 -1.08
C GLY A 319 19.87 0.85 -1.38
N VAL A 320 19.90 2.16 -1.62
CA VAL A 320 18.77 2.97 -2.08
C VAL A 320 19.24 3.74 -3.30
N ASN A 321 18.49 3.66 -4.40
CA ASN A 321 18.73 4.45 -5.60
C ASN A 321 17.41 5.06 -6.09
N ASP A 322 17.49 5.87 -7.15
CA ASP A 322 16.33 6.26 -7.94
C ASP A 322 16.61 6.11 -9.44
N TRP A 323 15.59 5.64 -10.17
CA TRP A 323 15.69 5.30 -11.59
C TRP A 323 14.59 5.99 -12.38
N ARG A 324 14.86 6.29 -13.65
CA ARG A 324 13.82 6.79 -14.55
C ARG A 324 12.86 5.65 -14.89
N PRO A 325 11.58 5.94 -15.17
CA PRO A 325 10.59 4.91 -15.45
C PRO A 325 10.87 4.06 -16.70
N ASN A 326 11.76 4.52 -17.57
CA ASN A 326 12.19 3.84 -18.80
C ASN A 326 13.45 2.99 -18.62
N ASP A 327 14.09 3.06 -17.45
CA ASP A 327 15.28 2.28 -17.19
C ASP A 327 14.90 0.82 -16.90
N SER A 328 15.83 -0.09 -17.15
CA SER A 328 15.62 -1.53 -17.04
C SER A 328 16.96 -2.20 -16.74
N ASP A 329 16.97 -3.15 -15.81
CA ASP A 329 18.17 -3.88 -15.39
C ASP A 329 17.79 -5.30 -14.92
N GLY A 330 18.71 -6.25 -15.06
CA GLY A 330 18.50 -7.64 -14.65
C GLY A 330 18.45 -7.84 -13.13
N ALA A 331 18.94 -6.88 -12.35
CA ALA A 331 18.82 -6.87 -10.89
C ALA A 331 17.59 -6.09 -10.40
N LEU A 332 16.82 -5.44 -11.29
CA LEU A 332 15.70 -4.58 -10.92
C LEU A 332 14.36 -5.30 -11.15
N GLY A 333 13.67 -5.66 -10.07
CA GLY A 333 12.41 -6.40 -10.12
C GLY A 333 11.32 -5.78 -9.23
N VAL A 334 10.30 -6.58 -8.92
CA VAL A 334 9.26 -6.19 -7.96
C VAL A 334 8.95 -7.31 -6.98
N VAL A 335 8.95 -6.98 -5.69
CA VAL A 335 8.36 -7.82 -4.65
C VAL A 335 6.89 -7.46 -4.51
N LEU A 336 6.02 -8.42 -4.76
CA LEU A 336 4.60 -8.22 -4.66
C LEU A 336 4.19 -8.14 -3.20
N ALA A 337 3.66 -6.99 -2.77
CA ALA A 337 2.94 -6.85 -1.51
C ALA A 337 1.43 -6.90 -1.76
N ARG A 338 0.66 -7.48 -0.84
CA ARG A 338 -0.81 -7.48 -0.91
C ARG A 338 -1.34 -6.95 0.40
N LYS A 339 -2.05 -5.82 0.33
CA LYS A 339 -2.68 -5.12 1.48
C LYS A 339 -4.20 -5.05 1.27
N PHE A 340 -4.99 -4.97 2.34
CA PHE A 340 -6.46 -5.00 2.29
C PHE A 340 -7.15 -3.90 3.08
#